data_AF-A0A4R0XE85-F1
#
_entry.id   AF-A0A4R0XE85-F1
#
_cell.length_a   1.000
_cell.length_b   1.000
_cell.length_c   1.000
_cell.angle_alpha   90.00
_cell.angle_beta   90.00
_cell.angle_gamma   90.00
#
_symmetry.space_group_name_H-M   'P 1'
#
loop_
_entity.id
_entity.type
_entity.pdbx_description
1 polymer ?
#
loop_
_entity_poly.entity_id
_entity_poly.type
_entity_poly.pdbx_seq_one_letter_code
_entity_poly.pdbx_strand_id
1 'polypeptide(L)'
;MRNLDEHTVTQAVVDLLSGTPDPRLKLILVRLITHLHNFAREVELTEKELHEAILFLTATGQKCSEKRQEFILLSDVLGLSMLTVSMNNKKPEGCTESTVFGPFHVEGAPLYDNGADIANGAVGEPCLVRGTVKDRNGVPVAGAELEVWQADAEGNYDVQYPDLKTHQARGVLKSRQDGSFEFRTVVAVAYPIPVDGPVGDLLRATGRHPWRPAHLHFMIKAKSYQTLVTHVFRNGDQYLDSDAVFGVRQTLVADWIRQPDGGYTLNYDFVLNPVD
;
A
#
# COMPACT_ATOMS: atom_id res chain seq x y z
N MET A 1 13.84 31.90 -26.84
CA MET A 1 12.97 32.29 -25.71
C MET A 1 13.49 33.59 -25.13
N ARG A 2 12.85 34.73 -25.40
CA ARG A 2 13.24 36.04 -24.84
C ARG A 2 12.08 36.81 -24.21
N ASN A 3 10.84 36.57 -24.67
CA ASN A 3 9.63 37.21 -24.16
C ASN A 3 8.67 36.10 -23.72
N LEU A 4 8.87 35.52 -22.53
CA LEU A 4 7.97 34.53 -21.96
C LEU A 4 7.06 35.22 -20.94
N ASP A 5 5.82 34.76 -20.89
CA ASP A 5 4.77 35.18 -19.95
C ASP A 5 4.03 33.93 -19.42
N GLU A 6 3.03 34.15 -18.57
CA GLU A 6 2.24 33.09 -17.93
C GLU A 6 1.50 32.17 -18.92
N HIS A 7 1.28 32.63 -20.15
CA HIS A 7 0.57 31.89 -21.20
C HIS A 7 1.53 31.17 -22.15
N THR A 8 2.72 31.71 -22.38
CA THR A 8 3.68 31.22 -23.39
C THR A 8 4.77 30.31 -22.81
N VAL A 9 5.07 30.41 -21.50
CA VAL A 9 6.13 29.61 -20.86
C VAL A 9 5.87 28.09 -20.96
N THR A 10 4.62 27.65 -20.87
CA THR A 10 4.27 26.22 -20.94
C THR A 10 4.66 25.62 -22.28
N GLN A 11 4.31 26.28 -23.39
CA GLN A 11 4.65 25.81 -24.73
C GLN A 11 6.15 25.79 -24.94
N ALA A 12 6.85 26.82 -24.46
CA ALA A 12 8.31 26.91 -24.56
C ALA A 12 9.01 25.72 -23.87
N VAL A 13 8.53 25.29 -22.69
CA VAL A 13 9.08 24.10 -22.00
C VAL A 13 8.72 22.81 -22.75
N VAL A 14 7.49 22.68 -23.24
CA VAL A 14 7.05 21.50 -24.02
C VAL A 14 7.86 21.34 -25.31
N ASP A 15 8.17 22.43 -26.01
CA ASP A 15 8.94 22.42 -27.25
C ASP A 15 10.37 21.88 -27.05
N LEU A 16 10.98 22.13 -25.89
CA LEU A 16 12.30 21.58 -25.53
C LEU A 16 12.27 20.04 -25.41
N LEU A 17 11.11 19.44 -25.11
CA LEU A 17 10.94 17.99 -25.03
C LEU A 17 10.70 17.34 -26.40
N SER A 18 10.67 18.13 -27.49
CA SER A 18 10.41 17.60 -28.83
C SER A 18 11.40 16.52 -29.27
N GLY A 19 12.67 16.65 -28.86
CA GLY A 19 13.76 15.72 -29.19
C GLY A 19 13.96 14.55 -28.22
N THR A 20 13.10 14.35 -27.21
CA THR A 20 13.22 13.24 -26.26
C THR A 20 13.15 11.88 -26.98
N PRO A 21 14.20 11.02 -26.91
CA PRO A 21 14.25 9.77 -27.68
C PRO A 21 13.18 8.75 -27.30
N ASP A 22 12.89 8.60 -26.00
CA ASP A 22 11.84 7.70 -25.53
C ASP A 22 10.46 8.39 -25.68
N PRO A 23 9.59 7.90 -26.57
CA PRO A 23 8.28 8.48 -26.79
C PRO A 23 7.37 8.41 -25.55
N ARG A 24 7.55 7.41 -24.67
CA ARG A 24 6.75 7.28 -23.45
C ARG A 24 7.19 8.30 -22.42
N LEU A 25 8.49 8.46 -22.18
CA LEU A 25 9.03 9.49 -21.31
C LEU A 25 8.59 10.90 -21.77
N LYS A 26 8.67 11.15 -23.08
CA LYS A 26 8.20 12.41 -23.68
C LYS A 26 6.74 12.68 -23.35
N LEU A 27 5.87 11.69 -23.57
CA LEU A 27 4.44 11.80 -23.27
C LEU A 27 4.18 12.11 -21.79
N ILE A 28 4.86 11.41 -20.87
CA ILE A 28 4.73 11.62 -19.42
C ILE A 28 5.13 13.05 -19.04
N LEU A 29 6.33 13.50 -19.46
CA LEU A 29 6.85 14.81 -19.09
C LEU A 29 6.03 15.95 -19.67
N VAL A 30 5.61 15.86 -20.94
CA VAL A 30 4.74 16.86 -21.57
C VAL A 30 3.44 17.00 -20.79
N ARG A 31 2.80 15.88 -20.41
CA ARG A 31 1.53 15.91 -19.65
C ARG A 31 1.74 16.45 -18.24
N LEU A 32 2.77 15.99 -17.54
CA LEU A 32 3.09 16.44 -16.18
C LEU A 32 3.30 17.96 -16.14
N ILE A 33 4.16 18.51 -17.01
CA ILE A 33 4.43 19.94 -17.09
C ILE A 33 3.16 20.73 -17.43
N THR A 34 2.37 20.24 -18.39
CA THR A 34 1.11 20.88 -18.77
C THR A 34 0.15 20.97 -17.58
N HIS A 35 -0.05 19.87 -16.86
CA HIS A 35 -0.94 19.85 -15.68
C HIS A 35 -0.39 20.71 -14.54
N LEU A 36 0.91 20.68 -14.29
CA LEU A 36 1.56 21.47 -13.24
C LEU A 36 1.42 22.99 -13.50
N HIS A 37 1.68 23.43 -14.74
CA HIS A 37 1.52 24.84 -15.11
C HIS A 37 0.05 25.28 -15.10
N ASN A 38 -0.87 24.40 -15.52
CA ASN A 38 -2.31 24.69 -15.44
C ASN A 38 -2.75 24.84 -13.98
N PHE A 39 -2.32 23.94 -13.09
CA PHE A 39 -2.58 24.03 -11.65
C PHE A 39 -2.08 25.37 -11.09
N ALA A 40 -0.83 25.75 -11.38
CA ALA A 40 -0.25 27.00 -10.88
C ALA A 40 -1.04 28.23 -11.33
N ARG A 41 -1.54 28.25 -12.58
CA ARG A 41 -2.43 29.31 -13.08
C ARG A 41 -3.81 29.28 -12.43
N GLU A 42 -4.40 28.10 -12.30
CA GLU A 42 -5.75 27.91 -11.76
C GLU A 42 -5.87 28.42 -10.32
N VAL A 43 -4.84 28.21 -9.50
CA VAL A 43 -4.81 28.66 -8.11
C VAL A 43 -4.11 30.00 -7.90
N GLU A 44 -3.66 30.65 -8.98
CA GLU A 44 -2.86 31.88 -8.95
C GLU A 44 -1.66 31.78 -7.97
N LEU A 45 -0.91 30.67 -8.09
CA LEU A 45 0.15 30.30 -7.14
C LEU A 45 1.16 31.43 -6.94
N THR A 46 1.33 31.87 -5.70
CA THR A 46 2.24 32.97 -5.36
C THR A 46 3.69 32.49 -5.21
N GLU A 47 4.66 33.41 -5.33
CA GLU A 47 6.08 33.12 -5.09
C GLU A 47 6.34 32.58 -3.67
N LYS A 48 5.59 33.09 -2.68
CA LYS A 48 5.67 32.61 -1.30
C LYS A 48 5.18 31.17 -1.18
N GLU A 49 4.02 30.84 -1.75
CA GLU A 49 3.49 29.47 -1.71
C GLU A 49 4.38 28.50 -2.48
N LEU A 50 4.95 28.92 -3.62
CA LEU A 50 5.93 28.13 -4.35
C LEU A 50 7.17 27.85 -3.48
N HIS A 51 7.68 28.85 -2.76
CA HIS A 51 8.81 28.67 -1.85
C HIS A 51 8.49 27.64 -0.74
N GLU A 52 7.32 27.75 -0.10
CA GLU A 52 6.88 26.78 0.91
C GLU A 52 6.73 25.37 0.33
N ALA A 53 6.20 25.23 -0.89
CA ALA A 53 6.11 23.93 -1.57
C ALA A 53 7.49 23.32 -1.83
N ILE A 54 8.49 24.13 -2.20
CA ILE A 54 9.87 23.66 -2.38
C ILE A 54 10.49 23.22 -1.04
N LEU A 55 10.25 23.95 0.06
CA LEU A 55 10.69 23.54 1.39
C LEU A 55 10.04 22.21 1.80
N PHE A 56 8.75 22.05 1.56
CA PHE A 56 8.01 20.81 1.83
C PHE A 56 8.58 19.61 1.05
N LEU A 57 8.81 19.75 -0.26
CA LEU A 57 9.39 18.68 -1.08
C LEU A 57 10.83 18.37 -0.66
N THR A 58 11.60 19.38 -0.28
CA THR A 58 12.97 19.21 0.24
C THR A 58 12.96 18.40 1.54
N ALA A 59 12.11 18.79 2.49
CA ALA A 59 11.97 18.08 3.76
C ALA A 59 11.45 16.64 3.56
N THR A 60 10.56 16.43 2.58
CA THR A 60 10.04 15.10 2.22
C THR A 60 11.20 14.20 1.76
N GLY A 61 12.06 14.71 0.88
CA GLY A 61 13.26 14.00 0.46
C GLY A 61 14.23 13.71 1.62
N GLN A 62 14.46 14.69 2.50
CA GLN A 62 15.36 14.54 3.66
C GLN A 62 14.85 13.55 4.71
N LYS A 63 13.53 13.32 4.79
CA LYS A 63 12.93 12.34 5.69
C LYS A 63 13.02 10.90 5.16
N CYS A 64 13.34 10.71 3.88
CA CYS A 64 13.51 9.39 3.29
C CYS A 64 14.82 8.72 3.78
N SER A 65 14.76 7.41 4.04
CA SER A 65 15.88 6.55 4.42
C SER A 65 15.64 5.12 3.90
N GLU A 66 16.54 4.17 4.21
CA GLU A 66 16.35 2.75 3.84
C GLU A 66 15.09 2.14 4.45
N LYS A 67 14.63 2.63 5.61
CA LYS A 67 13.46 2.11 6.35
C LYS A 67 12.24 3.02 6.28
N ARG A 68 12.35 4.20 5.66
CA ARG A 68 11.28 5.21 5.59
C ARG A 68 11.22 5.84 4.20
N GLN A 69 10.09 5.70 3.52
CA GLN A 69 9.88 6.32 2.21
C GLN A 69 8.79 7.40 2.29
N GLU A 70 9.18 8.62 2.63
CA GLU A 70 8.24 9.74 2.81
C GLU A 70 7.58 10.17 1.48
N PHE A 71 8.26 10.03 0.33
CA PHE A 71 7.64 10.26 -0.97
C PHE A 71 6.57 9.22 -1.33
N ILE A 72 6.75 7.96 -0.92
CA ILE A 72 5.70 6.94 -1.05
C ILE A 72 4.52 7.32 -0.15
N LEU A 73 4.79 7.70 1.09
CA LEU A 73 3.75 8.12 2.03
C LEU A 73 2.98 9.36 1.53
N LEU A 74 3.67 10.32 0.91
CA LEU A 74 3.06 11.47 0.27
C LEU A 74 2.14 11.04 -0.89
N SER A 75 2.61 10.13 -1.75
CA SER A 75 1.80 9.53 -2.83
C SER A 75 0.56 8.82 -2.28
N ASP A 76 0.70 8.12 -1.15
CA ASP A 76 -0.39 7.41 -0.48
C ASP A 76 -1.47 8.37 0.04
N VAL A 77 -1.09 9.41 0.80
CA VAL A 77 -2.06 10.36 1.36
C VAL A 77 -2.67 11.30 0.33
N LEU A 78 -2.05 11.46 -0.84
CA LEU A 78 -2.64 12.18 -1.98
C LEU A 78 -3.50 11.26 -2.87
N GLY A 79 -3.58 9.96 -2.56
CA GLY A 79 -4.36 8.97 -3.32
C GLY A 79 -3.74 8.55 -4.66
N LEU A 80 -2.56 9.06 -5.00
CA LEU A 80 -1.87 8.74 -6.25
C LEU A 80 -1.48 7.25 -6.32
N SER A 81 -1.05 6.67 -5.20
CA SER A 81 -0.73 5.25 -5.12
C SER A 81 -1.95 4.39 -5.45
N MET A 82 -3.10 4.67 -4.81
CA MET A 82 -4.34 3.92 -5.08
C MET A 82 -4.90 4.14 -6.48
N LEU A 83 -4.79 5.36 -7.01
CA LEU A 83 -5.16 5.63 -8.39
C LEU A 83 -4.30 4.78 -9.35
N THR A 84 -2.99 4.74 -9.11
CA THR A 84 -2.05 3.95 -9.92
C THR A 84 -2.35 2.46 -9.82
N VAL A 85 -2.59 1.93 -8.62
CA VAL A 85 -3.02 0.53 -8.43
C VAL A 85 -4.29 0.24 -9.22
N SER A 86 -5.30 1.10 -9.12
CA SER A 86 -6.62 0.91 -9.75
C SER A 86 -6.54 0.95 -11.29
N MET A 87 -5.63 1.75 -11.86
CA MET A 87 -5.44 1.79 -13.32
C MET A 87 -4.71 0.56 -13.87
N ASN A 88 -3.75 0.02 -13.11
CA ASN A 88 -2.84 -1.02 -13.60
C ASN A 88 -3.20 -2.44 -13.13
N ASN A 89 -4.11 -2.59 -12.17
CA ASN A 89 -4.54 -3.89 -11.63
C ASN A 89 -6.04 -4.14 -11.86
N LYS A 90 -6.57 -3.67 -13.00
CA LYS A 90 -7.94 -4.03 -13.41
C LYS A 90 -7.98 -5.53 -13.69
N LYS A 91 -8.85 -6.23 -12.97
CA LYS A 91 -9.05 -7.67 -13.08
C LYS A 91 -10.51 -7.97 -13.43
N PRO A 92 -10.80 -9.13 -14.02
CA PRO A 92 -12.17 -9.61 -14.17
C PRO A 92 -12.89 -9.64 -12.81
N GLU A 93 -14.21 -9.46 -12.84
CA GLU A 93 -15.06 -9.60 -11.66
C GLU A 93 -14.86 -10.96 -10.99
N GLY A 94 -14.85 -10.97 -9.66
CA GLY A 94 -14.60 -12.17 -8.84
C GLY A 94 -13.12 -12.44 -8.53
N CYS A 95 -12.17 -11.79 -9.21
CA CYS A 95 -10.77 -11.80 -8.77
C CYS A 95 -10.59 -10.92 -7.52
N THR A 96 -9.66 -11.30 -6.64
CA THR A 96 -9.37 -10.46 -5.47
C THR A 96 -8.76 -9.13 -5.92
N GLU A 97 -9.34 -8.04 -5.41
CA GLU A 97 -8.91 -6.67 -5.70
C GLU A 97 -7.49 -6.41 -5.17
N SER A 98 -6.76 -5.56 -5.89
CA SER A 98 -5.47 -5.04 -5.43
C SER A 98 -5.65 -3.72 -4.68
N THR A 99 -4.77 -3.48 -3.71
CA THR A 99 -4.67 -2.20 -2.99
C THR A 99 -3.20 -1.80 -2.81
N VAL A 100 -2.91 -0.65 -2.18
CA VAL A 100 -1.54 -0.13 -2.02
C VAL A 100 -0.62 -1.17 -1.38
N PHE A 101 0.67 -1.11 -1.73
CA PHE A 101 1.68 -1.97 -1.12
C PHE A 101 2.02 -1.53 0.32
N GLY A 102 2.01 -0.21 0.57
CA GLY A 102 2.49 0.39 1.82
C GLY A 102 4.02 0.35 1.96
N PRO A 103 4.59 1.07 2.94
CA PRO A 103 6.03 1.26 3.05
C PRO A 103 6.75 0.20 3.90
N PHE A 104 6.06 -0.81 4.43
CA PHE A 104 6.57 -1.71 5.49
C PHE A 104 6.82 -3.16 5.05
N HIS A 105 6.79 -3.42 3.75
CA HIS A 105 7.31 -4.67 3.20
C HIS A 105 8.84 -4.66 3.23
N VAL A 106 9.44 -5.81 3.55
CA VAL A 106 10.87 -6.05 3.44
C VAL A 106 11.11 -7.42 2.83
N GLU A 107 12.17 -7.53 2.03
CA GLU A 107 12.61 -8.79 1.47
C GLU A 107 13.22 -9.71 2.54
N GLY A 108 13.27 -11.01 2.25
CA GLY A 108 13.94 -11.98 3.13
C GLY A 108 13.14 -12.39 4.36
N ALA A 109 11.81 -12.19 4.35
CA ALA A 109 10.93 -12.71 5.39
C ALA A 109 11.08 -14.24 5.55
N PRO A 110 11.01 -14.78 6.79
CA PRO A 110 11.19 -16.21 7.04
C PRO A 110 10.08 -17.05 6.41
N LEU A 111 10.45 -18.22 5.88
CA LEU A 111 9.53 -19.23 5.36
C LEU A 111 8.97 -20.08 6.51
N TYR A 112 7.65 -20.24 6.55
CA TYR A 112 6.95 -21.04 7.55
C TYR A 112 6.12 -22.15 6.90
N ASP A 113 6.02 -23.26 7.62
CA ASP A 113 5.04 -24.30 7.32
C ASP A 113 3.62 -23.84 7.66
N ASN A 114 2.64 -24.36 6.93
CA ASN A 114 1.24 -24.08 7.23
C ASN A 114 0.86 -24.55 8.64
N GLY A 115 0.16 -23.69 9.39
CA GLY A 115 -0.22 -23.88 10.79
C GLY A 115 0.78 -23.29 11.79
N ALA A 116 1.96 -22.86 11.34
CA ALA A 116 2.95 -22.21 12.18
C ALA A 116 2.48 -20.82 12.65
N ASP A 117 3.13 -20.32 13.71
CA ASP A 117 2.92 -18.97 14.23
C ASP A 117 3.94 -17.99 13.66
N ILE A 118 3.44 -17.06 12.84
CA ILE A 118 4.25 -15.99 12.23
C ILE A 118 4.27 -14.71 13.07
N ALA A 119 3.50 -14.63 14.17
CA ALA A 119 3.60 -13.51 15.11
C ALA A 119 5.02 -13.44 15.67
N ASN A 120 5.62 -14.60 15.96
CA ASN A 120 7.00 -14.76 16.43
C ASN A 120 7.36 -13.79 17.58
N GLY A 121 6.42 -13.61 18.52
CA GLY A 121 6.57 -12.72 19.67
C GLY A 121 6.01 -11.30 19.51
N ALA A 122 5.39 -10.97 18.36
CA ALA A 122 4.59 -9.75 18.24
C ALA A 122 3.50 -9.72 19.33
N VAL A 123 3.29 -8.55 19.93
CA VAL A 123 2.29 -8.38 20.99
C VAL A 123 0.89 -8.35 20.37
N GLY A 124 -0.06 -9.10 20.93
CA GLY A 124 -1.48 -8.99 20.54
C GLY A 124 -2.32 -10.22 20.88
N GLU A 125 -3.62 -10.12 20.64
CA GLU A 125 -4.54 -11.25 20.79
C GLU A 125 -4.28 -12.30 19.71
N PRO A 126 -4.24 -13.60 20.02
CA PRO A 126 -4.01 -14.64 19.02
C PRO A 126 -5.08 -14.67 17.92
N CYS A 127 -4.65 -14.82 16.67
CA CYS A 127 -5.52 -14.95 15.50
C CYS A 127 -5.07 -16.13 14.64
N LEU A 128 -6.00 -17.01 14.27
CA LEU A 128 -5.83 -18.02 13.24
C LEU A 128 -6.33 -17.48 11.90
N VAL A 129 -5.44 -17.41 10.91
CA VAL A 129 -5.79 -17.01 9.55
C VAL A 129 -5.78 -18.25 8.66
N ARG A 130 -6.85 -18.45 7.89
CA ARG A 130 -6.93 -19.57 6.93
C ARG A 130 -7.77 -19.22 5.72
N GLY A 131 -7.59 -19.98 4.65
CA GLY A 131 -8.39 -19.84 3.44
C GLY A 131 -7.82 -20.68 2.30
N THR A 132 -8.23 -20.34 1.07
CA THR A 132 -7.73 -20.98 -0.15
C THR A 132 -7.25 -19.95 -1.16
N VAL A 133 -6.22 -20.31 -1.92
CA VAL A 133 -5.83 -19.60 -3.15
C VAL A 133 -6.36 -20.39 -4.32
N LYS A 134 -7.18 -19.75 -5.16
CA LYS A 134 -7.83 -20.35 -6.33
C LYS A 134 -7.76 -19.42 -7.54
N ASP A 135 -8.03 -19.94 -8.72
CA ASP A 135 -8.23 -19.14 -9.92
C ASP A 135 -9.71 -18.71 -10.08
N ARG A 136 -9.98 -17.93 -11.13
CA ARG A 136 -11.34 -17.46 -11.48
C ARG A 136 -12.37 -18.56 -11.76
N ASN A 137 -11.92 -19.79 -12.03
CA ASN A 137 -12.79 -20.95 -12.26
C ASN A 137 -12.99 -21.77 -10.98
N GLY A 138 -12.41 -21.33 -9.85
CA GLY A 138 -12.44 -22.04 -8.58
C GLY A 138 -11.43 -23.19 -8.49
N VAL A 139 -10.51 -23.31 -9.46
CA VAL A 139 -9.46 -24.33 -9.41
C VAL A 139 -8.41 -23.92 -8.37
N PRO A 140 -8.05 -24.80 -7.42
CA PRO A 140 -7.02 -24.50 -6.45
C PRO A 140 -5.66 -24.20 -7.09
N VAL A 141 -4.99 -23.16 -6.61
CA VAL A 141 -3.63 -22.80 -7.02
C VAL A 141 -2.66 -23.35 -5.99
N ALA A 142 -2.07 -24.51 -6.29
CA ALA A 142 -1.09 -25.15 -5.43
C ALA A 142 0.28 -24.45 -5.46
N GLY A 143 0.93 -24.35 -4.30
CA GLY A 143 2.28 -23.79 -4.19
C GLY A 143 2.39 -22.28 -4.47
N ALA A 144 1.27 -21.55 -4.44
CA ALA A 144 1.28 -20.09 -4.44
C ALA A 144 2.04 -19.61 -3.20
N GLU A 145 2.96 -18.67 -3.37
CA GLU A 145 3.72 -18.07 -2.29
C GLU A 145 2.93 -16.88 -1.73
N LEU A 146 2.62 -16.92 -0.44
CA LEU A 146 1.92 -15.87 0.29
C LEU A 146 2.93 -15.18 1.20
N GLU A 147 3.33 -13.96 0.87
CA GLU A 147 4.06 -13.09 1.77
C GLU A 147 3.06 -12.29 2.60
N VAL A 148 3.16 -12.35 3.91
CA VAL A 148 2.22 -11.76 4.87
C VAL A 148 2.97 -10.84 5.81
N TRP A 149 2.41 -9.67 6.10
CA TRP A 149 2.92 -8.76 7.12
C TRP A 149 1.81 -7.88 7.73
N GLN A 150 1.97 -7.45 8.97
CA GLN A 150 1.04 -6.55 9.66
C GLN A 150 1.75 -5.80 10.79
N ALA A 151 1.06 -4.79 11.33
CA ALA A 151 1.38 -4.23 12.62
C ALA A 151 0.97 -5.18 13.76
N ASP A 152 1.66 -5.06 14.88
CA ASP A 152 1.26 -5.66 16.15
C ASP A 152 0.17 -4.86 16.87
N ALA A 153 -0.20 -5.25 18.10
CA ALA A 153 -1.23 -4.58 18.89
C ALA A 153 -0.83 -3.18 19.38
N GLU A 154 0.44 -2.78 19.27
CA GLU A 154 0.90 -1.41 19.53
C GLU A 154 0.84 -0.54 18.26
N GLY A 155 0.48 -1.13 17.12
CA GLY A 155 0.35 -0.45 15.84
C GLY A 155 1.68 -0.27 15.10
N ASN A 156 2.71 -1.06 15.44
CA ASN A 156 4.01 -0.98 14.79
C ASN A 156 4.32 -2.25 13.98
N TYR A 157 4.97 -2.07 12.84
CA TYR A 157 5.62 -3.17 12.12
C TYR A 157 6.98 -3.47 12.75
N ASP A 158 7.43 -4.73 12.65
CA ASP A 158 8.74 -5.18 13.15
C ASP A 158 9.90 -4.24 12.75
N VAL A 159 9.92 -3.77 11.51
CA VAL A 159 10.95 -2.86 10.95
C VAL A 159 11.04 -1.50 11.64
N GLN A 160 10.02 -1.10 12.39
CA GLN A 160 9.98 0.13 13.16
C GLN A 160 10.63 -0.01 14.54
N TYR A 161 10.82 -1.25 15.02
CA TYR A 161 11.55 -1.50 16.25
C TYR A 161 13.06 -1.59 15.95
N PRO A 162 13.92 -0.75 16.58
CA PRO A 162 15.34 -0.69 16.26
C PRO A 162 16.12 -1.95 16.65
N ASP A 163 15.66 -2.65 17.70
CA ASP A 163 16.43 -3.69 18.38
C ASP A 163 15.84 -5.12 18.22
N LEU A 164 14.91 -5.33 17.28
CA LEU A 164 14.39 -6.66 17.01
C LEU A 164 15.46 -7.55 16.36
N LYS A 165 15.73 -8.68 17.01
CA LYS A 165 16.67 -9.71 16.53
C LYS A 165 16.05 -10.67 15.52
N THR A 166 14.73 -10.70 15.45
CA THR A 166 13.95 -11.61 14.60
C THR A 166 12.76 -10.87 14.02
N HIS A 167 12.36 -11.24 12.80
CA HIS A 167 11.12 -10.76 12.20
C HIS A 167 9.91 -11.14 13.07
N GLN A 168 8.93 -10.25 13.14
CA GLN A 168 7.69 -10.45 13.90
C GLN A 168 6.49 -10.06 13.05
N ALA A 169 5.38 -10.78 13.25
CA ALA A 169 4.12 -10.59 12.50
C ALA A 169 4.31 -10.53 10.97
N ARG A 170 5.27 -11.33 10.46
CA ARG A 170 5.68 -11.37 9.06
C ARG A 170 6.18 -12.76 8.70
N GLY A 171 5.83 -13.23 7.52
CA GLY A 171 6.35 -14.50 7.02
C GLY A 171 5.96 -14.78 5.59
N VAL A 172 6.58 -15.83 5.04
CA VAL A 172 6.23 -16.41 3.76
C VAL A 172 5.66 -17.79 4.00
N LEU A 173 4.57 -18.14 3.31
CA LEU A 173 3.99 -19.49 3.33
C LEU A 173 3.69 -19.93 1.90
N LYS A 174 3.39 -21.22 1.72
CA LYS A 174 2.92 -21.74 0.43
C LYS A 174 1.56 -22.38 0.56
N SER A 175 0.65 -22.12 -0.38
CA SER A 175 -0.60 -22.86 -0.45
C SER A 175 -0.33 -24.35 -0.66
N ARG A 176 -1.14 -25.20 -0.04
CA ARG A 176 -1.10 -26.66 -0.14
C ARG A 176 -1.59 -27.11 -1.52
N GLN A 177 -1.57 -28.43 -1.76
CA GLN A 177 -2.01 -29.02 -3.05
C GLN A 177 -3.48 -28.73 -3.38
N ASP A 178 -4.32 -28.61 -2.36
CA ASP A 178 -5.74 -28.22 -2.47
C ASP A 178 -5.93 -26.69 -2.44
N GLY A 179 -4.85 -25.91 -2.59
CA GLY A 179 -4.85 -24.45 -2.55
C GLY A 179 -5.03 -23.85 -1.15
N SER A 180 -5.24 -24.67 -0.12
CA SER A 180 -5.47 -24.18 1.24
C SER A 180 -4.19 -23.59 1.86
N PHE A 181 -4.36 -22.63 2.77
CA PHE A 181 -3.30 -22.13 3.62
C PHE A 181 -3.82 -21.87 5.05
N GLU A 182 -2.92 -21.93 6.03
CA GLU A 182 -3.23 -21.61 7.43
C GLU A 182 -1.98 -21.08 8.14
N PHE A 183 -2.14 -20.11 9.03
CA PHE A 183 -1.12 -19.68 9.96
C PHE A 183 -1.71 -18.97 11.18
N ARG A 184 -0.94 -18.92 12.26
CA ARG A 184 -1.24 -18.13 13.46
C ARG A 184 -0.49 -16.81 13.42
N THR A 185 -1.11 -15.76 13.91
CA THR A 185 -0.56 -14.42 14.05
C THR A 185 -1.30 -13.71 15.20
N VAL A 186 -1.22 -12.38 15.27
CA VAL A 186 -2.01 -11.55 16.18
C VAL A 186 -3.14 -10.82 15.44
N VAL A 187 -4.19 -10.46 16.17
CA VAL A 187 -5.29 -9.64 15.65
C VAL A 187 -4.75 -8.29 15.18
N ALA A 188 -5.05 -7.91 13.93
CA ALA A 188 -4.70 -6.60 13.42
C ALA A 188 -5.49 -5.50 14.15
N VAL A 189 -4.83 -4.38 14.42
CA VAL A 189 -5.43 -3.19 15.02
C VAL A 189 -5.27 -1.99 14.09
N ALA A 190 -6.14 -0.99 14.23
CA ALA A 190 -5.94 0.29 13.57
C ALA A 190 -4.67 0.96 14.09
N TYR A 191 -3.93 1.61 13.21
CA TYR A 191 -2.70 2.30 13.56
C TYR A 191 -2.54 3.58 12.73
N PRO A 192 -1.85 4.61 13.25
CA PRO A 192 -1.55 5.80 12.47
C PRO A 192 -0.39 5.55 11.51
N ILE A 193 -0.47 6.07 10.30
CA ILE A 193 0.73 6.23 9.47
C ILE A 193 1.74 7.15 10.18
N PRO A 194 3.04 7.10 9.83
CA PRO A 194 4.01 8.00 10.44
C PRO A 194 3.64 9.50 10.27
N VAL A 195 3.68 10.27 11.37
CA VAL A 195 3.28 11.70 11.40
C VAL A 195 4.36 12.65 11.88
N ASP A 196 5.58 12.15 12.04
CA ASP A 196 6.77 12.86 12.52
C ASP A 196 7.57 13.54 11.37
N GLY A 197 6.97 13.61 10.18
CA GLY A 197 7.56 14.20 8.98
C GLY A 197 6.59 15.13 8.25
N PRO A 198 6.99 15.65 7.08
CA PRO A 198 6.20 16.59 6.29
C PRO A 198 4.80 16.08 5.96
N VAL A 199 4.63 14.78 5.71
CA VAL A 199 3.28 14.24 5.47
C VAL A 199 2.39 14.43 6.71
N GLY A 200 2.94 14.24 7.91
CA GLY A 200 2.22 14.54 9.15
C GLY A 200 1.84 16.02 9.28
N ASP A 201 2.74 16.94 8.88
CA ASP A 201 2.44 18.38 8.85
C ASP A 201 1.30 18.69 7.88
N LEU A 202 1.32 18.10 6.68
CA LEU A 202 0.26 18.25 5.68
C LEU A 202 -1.09 17.76 6.19
N LEU A 203 -1.14 16.60 6.86
CA LEU A 203 -2.37 16.06 7.44
C LEU A 203 -2.91 16.98 8.54
N ARG A 204 -2.04 17.47 9.44
CA ARG A 204 -2.43 18.44 10.47
C ARG A 204 -2.98 19.73 9.85
N ALA A 205 -2.29 20.28 8.86
CA ALA A 205 -2.70 21.51 8.18
C ALA A 205 -4.04 21.38 7.44
N THR A 206 -4.40 20.17 7.01
CA THR A 206 -5.65 19.87 6.29
C THR A 206 -6.74 19.27 7.18
N GLY A 207 -6.52 19.17 8.51
CA GLY A 207 -7.49 18.61 9.44
C GLY A 207 -7.77 17.11 9.24
N ARG A 208 -6.84 16.37 8.62
CA ARG A 208 -6.97 14.94 8.35
C ARG A 208 -6.33 14.10 9.44
N HIS A 209 -6.95 12.97 9.77
CA HIS A 209 -6.36 12.00 10.69
C HIS A 209 -5.37 11.06 9.98
N PRO A 210 -4.38 10.50 10.68
CA PRO A 210 -3.39 9.59 10.09
C PRO A 210 -3.78 8.10 10.15
N TRP A 211 -4.92 7.76 10.75
CA TRP A 211 -5.29 6.37 11.00
C TRP A 211 -5.62 5.57 9.76
N ARG A 212 -5.11 4.34 9.74
CA ARG A 212 -5.52 3.27 8.85
C ARG A 212 -6.36 2.25 9.64
N PRO A 213 -7.41 1.68 9.06
CA PRO A 213 -8.20 0.62 9.70
C PRO A 213 -7.36 -0.64 9.91
N ALA A 214 -7.72 -1.48 10.88
CA ALA A 214 -7.07 -2.77 11.10
C ALA A 214 -7.03 -3.63 9.83
N HIS A 215 -5.85 -4.08 9.42
CA HIS A 215 -5.67 -4.92 8.24
C HIS A 215 -4.43 -5.82 8.30
N LEU A 216 -4.45 -6.86 7.45
CA LEU A 216 -3.35 -7.77 7.19
C LEU A 216 -2.92 -7.64 5.74
N HIS A 217 -1.63 -7.47 5.48
CA HIS A 217 -1.11 -7.40 4.11
C HIS A 217 -0.85 -8.78 3.52
N PHE A 218 -1.05 -8.89 2.21
CA PHE A 218 -0.72 -10.06 1.42
C PHE A 218 -0.05 -9.65 0.11
N MET A 219 1.06 -10.30 -0.23
CA MET A 219 1.56 -10.38 -1.59
C MET A 219 1.58 -11.84 -2.01
N ILE A 220 0.78 -12.20 -3.00
CA ILE A 220 0.61 -13.58 -3.47
C ILE A 220 1.19 -13.71 -4.87
N LYS A 221 2.15 -14.63 -5.00
CA LYS A 221 2.84 -14.95 -6.25
C LYS A 221 2.59 -16.40 -6.61
N ALA A 222 2.20 -16.65 -7.86
CA ALA A 222 2.08 -18.01 -8.39
C ALA A 222 2.49 -18.01 -9.85
N LYS A 223 3.08 -19.13 -10.31
CA LYS A 223 3.48 -19.28 -11.72
C LYS A 223 2.25 -19.12 -12.62
N SER A 224 2.38 -18.32 -13.68
CA SER A 224 1.29 -18.03 -14.63
C SER A 224 0.12 -17.19 -14.07
N TYR A 225 0.28 -16.57 -12.91
CA TYR A 225 -0.68 -15.62 -12.35
C TYR A 225 -0.03 -14.25 -12.13
N GLN A 226 -0.83 -13.19 -12.30
CA GLN A 226 -0.42 -11.85 -11.94
C GLN A 226 -0.18 -11.80 -10.43
N THR A 227 0.91 -11.16 -9.99
CA THR A 227 1.16 -10.93 -8.57
C THR A 227 0.01 -10.14 -7.96
N LEU A 228 -0.58 -10.66 -6.88
CA LEU A 228 -1.63 -9.99 -6.12
C LEU A 228 -1.00 -9.32 -4.91
N VAL A 229 -0.93 -7.98 -4.92
CA VAL A 229 -0.74 -7.19 -3.70
C VAL A 229 -2.10 -6.75 -3.20
N THR A 230 -2.44 -7.06 -1.95
CA THR A 230 -3.72 -6.71 -1.35
C THR A 230 -3.67 -6.65 0.18
N HIS A 231 -4.77 -6.23 0.79
CA HIS A 231 -4.99 -6.30 2.23
C HIS A 231 -6.30 -7.03 2.53
N VAL A 232 -6.43 -7.52 3.76
CA VAL A 232 -7.73 -7.94 4.32
C VAL A 232 -8.02 -7.07 5.53
N PHE A 233 -9.07 -6.26 5.45
CA PHE A 233 -9.49 -5.31 6.47
C PHE A 233 -10.48 -5.95 7.45
N ARG A 234 -10.42 -5.54 8.71
CA ARG A 234 -11.36 -6.00 9.74
C ARG A 234 -12.69 -5.27 9.65
N ASN A 235 -13.77 -6.03 9.50
CA ASN A 235 -15.12 -5.50 9.54
C ASN A 235 -15.42 -4.83 10.89
N GLY A 236 -16.12 -3.69 10.85
CA GLY A 236 -16.48 -2.89 12.02
C GLY A 236 -15.37 -1.98 12.56
N ASP A 237 -14.21 -1.90 11.89
CA ASP A 237 -13.19 -0.90 12.24
C ASP A 237 -13.68 0.52 11.94
N GLN A 238 -13.43 1.45 12.86
CA GLN A 238 -13.93 2.83 12.80
C GLN A 238 -13.35 3.66 11.64
N TYR A 239 -12.25 3.22 11.01
CA TYR A 239 -11.58 3.95 9.94
C TYR A 239 -11.79 3.36 8.55
N LEU A 240 -12.72 2.40 8.38
CA LEU A 240 -13.00 1.79 7.06
C LEU A 240 -13.40 2.84 6.01
N ASP A 241 -14.20 3.83 6.40
CA ASP A 241 -14.69 4.88 5.50
C ASP A 241 -13.76 6.11 5.42
N SER A 242 -12.64 6.10 6.14
CA SER A 242 -11.75 7.25 6.25
C SER A 242 -10.26 6.89 6.27
N ASP A 243 -9.87 5.72 5.75
CA ASP A 243 -8.47 5.29 5.65
C ASP A 243 -7.57 6.39 5.07
N ALA A 244 -6.54 6.77 5.82
CA ALA A 244 -5.66 7.89 5.48
C ALA A 244 -4.98 7.76 4.10
N VAL A 245 -4.89 6.52 3.57
CA VAL A 245 -4.27 6.19 2.28
C VAL A 245 -5.25 5.64 1.24
N PHE A 246 -6.55 5.69 1.52
CA PHE A 246 -7.61 5.29 0.59
C PHE A 246 -7.56 3.81 0.14
N GLY A 247 -6.96 2.94 0.96
CA GLY A 247 -6.67 1.55 0.62
C GLY A 247 -7.86 0.60 0.70
N VAL A 248 -8.95 1.00 1.35
CA VAL A 248 -10.11 0.13 1.59
C VAL A 248 -10.88 -0.15 0.28
N ARG A 249 -11.30 -1.42 0.15
CA ARG A 249 -12.23 -1.91 -0.85
C ARG A 249 -13.23 -2.82 -0.17
N GLN A 250 -14.50 -2.72 -0.52
CA GLN A 250 -15.57 -3.47 0.16
C GLN A 250 -15.35 -4.99 0.10
N THR A 251 -14.82 -5.51 -1.01
CA THR A 251 -14.54 -6.95 -1.18
C THR A 251 -13.37 -7.46 -0.33
N LEU A 252 -12.56 -6.54 0.21
CA LEU A 252 -11.41 -6.82 1.06
C LEU A 252 -11.75 -6.71 2.56
N VAL A 253 -13.00 -6.39 2.91
CA VAL A 253 -13.46 -6.34 4.31
C VAL A 253 -13.96 -7.72 4.72
N ALA A 254 -13.46 -8.25 5.83
CA ALA A 254 -13.78 -9.58 6.34
C ALA A 254 -14.04 -9.57 7.85
N ASP A 255 -14.81 -10.56 8.32
CA ASP A 255 -15.08 -10.74 9.74
C ASP A 255 -13.90 -11.43 10.44
N TRP A 256 -13.47 -10.84 11.56
CA TRP A 256 -12.50 -11.43 12.48
C TRP A 256 -13.27 -11.94 13.69
N ILE A 257 -13.56 -13.23 13.69
CA ILE A 257 -14.54 -13.83 14.61
C ILE A 257 -13.83 -14.32 15.87
N ARG A 258 -14.23 -13.77 17.02
CA ARG A 258 -13.76 -14.23 18.32
C ARG A 258 -14.26 -15.65 18.60
N GLN A 259 -13.35 -16.51 19.02
CA GLN A 259 -13.58 -17.92 19.29
C GLN A 259 -13.81 -18.17 20.80
N PRO A 260 -14.44 -19.31 21.20
CA PRO A 260 -14.70 -19.63 22.60
C PRO A 260 -13.43 -19.77 23.47
N ASP A 261 -12.29 -20.12 22.85
CA ASP A 261 -10.98 -20.24 23.50
C ASP A 261 -10.31 -18.87 23.77
N GLY A 262 -10.95 -17.77 23.34
CA GLY A 262 -10.47 -16.41 23.51
C GLY A 262 -9.64 -15.87 22.35
N GLY A 263 -9.26 -16.71 21.38
CA GLY A 263 -8.57 -16.28 20.15
C GLY A 263 -9.54 -15.73 19.09
N TYR A 264 -9.01 -15.37 17.93
CA TYR A 264 -9.78 -14.94 16.77
C TYR A 264 -9.54 -15.85 15.57
N THR A 265 -10.46 -15.84 14.62
CA THR A 265 -10.29 -16.48 13.32
C THR A 265 -10.65 -15.54 12.19
N LEU A 266 -9.78 -15.46 11.19
CA LEU A 266 -10.02 -14.84 9.90
C LEU A 266 -10.07 -15.93 8.83
N ASN A 267 -11.20 -16.01 8.10
CA ASN A 267 -11.33 -16.85 6.92
C ASN A 267 -11.38 -15.96 5.68
N TYR A 268 -10.44 -16.12 4.74
CA TYR A 268 -10.44 -15.33 3.51
C TYR A 268 -9.85 -16.11 2.33
N ASP A 269 -10.60 -16.20 1.24
CA ASP A 269 -10.16 -16.84 0.00
C ASP A 269 -9.60 -15.80 -0.99
N PHE A 270 -8.48 -16.14 -1.62
CA PHE A 270 -7.86 -15.34 -2.67
C PHE A 270 -8.15 -15.93 -4.04
N VAL A 271 -8.60 -15.08 -4.97
CA VAL A 271 -8.83 -15.44 -6.37
C VAL A 271 -7.80 -14.72 -7.24
N LEU A 272 -6.87 -15.48 -7.80
CA LEU A 272 -5.79 -14.95 -8.64
C LEU A 272 -6.23 -14.79 -10.10
N ASN A 273 -5.71 -13.74 -10.74
CA ASN A 273 -5.89 -13.51 -12.16
C ASN A 273 -4.71 -14.11 -12.95
N PRO A 274 -4.95 -15.02 -13.93
CA PRO A 274 -3.89 -15.53 -14.79
C PRO A 274 -3.14 -14.42 -15.55
N VAL A 275 -1.86 -14.65 -15.87
CA VAL A 275 -1.13 -13.86 -16.87
C VAL A 275 -1.52 -14.42 -18.23
N ASP A 276 -2.15 -13.60 -19.07
CA ASP A 276 -2.42 -13.94 -20.48
C ASP A 276 -1.13 -14.18 -21.27
#